data_AF-F3PUJ9-F1
#
_entry.id   AF-F3PUJ9-F1
#
_cell.length_a   1.000
_cell.length_b   1.000
_cell.length_c   1.000
_cell.angle_alpha   90.00
_cell.angle_beta   90.00
_cell.angle_gamma   90.00
#
_symmetry.space_group_name_H-M   'P 1'
#
loop_
_entity.id
_entity.type
_entity.pdbx_description
1 polymer ?
#
loop_
_entity_poly.entity_id
_entity_poly.type
_entity_poly.pdbx_seq_one_letter_code
_entity_poly.pdbx_strand_id
1 'polypeptide(L)'
;MGLSWLLNNMKKKILELLLLVVIVISVCICYYLILFYLLLGVYLYLAYKKITQLRSNYPSWEIFNQNLKRNYDFAIIGGSSAYMTVRKHSINKNFMNWTLPEQHFLMCFQCIKHYFGILKKHGKVYILISEKELLLQDKRICLPFHRTIFHPWLYERIALWRICIFSPLWILKCYGVRTFSMYVKHKCNADNNMKIIEDIALFLKERDLDLILVPLKTSESLMNFAKKYKNIQVKCLNDFLKQCGC
;
A
#
# COMPACT_ATOMS: atom_id res chain seq x y z
N MET A 1 55.59 -31.40 46.08
CA MET A 1 54.49 -32.05 45.33
C MET A 1 53.18 -31.25 45.26
N GLY A 2 52.92 -30.24 46.12
CA GLY A 2 51.62 -29.55 46.16
C GLY A 2 51.30 -28.53 45.04
N LEU A 3 52.29 -27.82 44.51
CA LEU A 3 52.05 -26.68 43.58
C LEU A 3 51.58 -27.12 42.17
N SER A 4 52.17 -28.20 41.63
CA SER A 4 51.81 -28.75 40.30
C SER A 4 50.39 -29.32 40.29
N TRP A 5 49.99 -30.00 41.37
CA TRP A 5 48.64 -30.52 41.54
C TRP A 5 47.60 -29.39 41.62
N LEU A 6 47.88 -28.33 42.38
CA LEU A 6 47.03 -27.13 42.48
C LEU A 6 46.85 -26.43 41.12
N LEU A 7 47.94 -26.24 40.37
CA LEU A 7 47.90 -25.61 39.05
C LEU A 7 47.08 -26.43 38.03
N ASN A 8 47.20 -27.76 38.05
CA ASN A 8 46.40 -28.63 37.18
C ASN A 8 44.91 -28.61 37.56
N ASN A 9 44.59 -28.57 38.84
CA ASN A 9 43.21 -28.50 39.31
C ASN A 9 42.56 -27.13 38.97
N MET A 10 43.33 -26.04 39.07
CA MET A 10 42.90 -24.71 38.65
C MET A 10 42.67 -24.62 37.14
N LYS A 11 43.57 -25.16 36.31
CA LYS A 11 43.39 -25.23 34.85
C LYS A 11 42.14 -26.02 34.47
N LYS A 12 41.87 -27.14 35.14
CA LYS A 12 40.67 -27.95 34.91
C LYS A 12 39.38 -27.16 35.24
N LYS A 13 39.34 -26.48 36.39
CA LYS A 13 38.19 -25.63 36.78
C LYS A 13 37.98 -24.45 35.82
N ILE A 14 39.06 -23.83 35.36
CA ILE A 14 38.99 -22.75 34.34
C ILE A 14 38.44 -23.31 33.03
N LEU A 15 38.88 -24.50 32.60
CA LEU A 15 38.38 -25.15 31.39
C LEU A 15 36.89 -25.54 31.51
N GLU A 16 36.47 -26.08 32.65
CA GLU A 16 35.07 -26.38 32.95
C GLU A 16 34.20 -25.12 32.93
N LEU A 17 34.70 -24.01 33.50
CA LEU A 17 34.00 -22.72 33.49
C LEU A 17 33.88 -22.16 32.08
N LEU A 18 34.94 -22.22 31.28
CA LEU A 18 34.92 -21.79 29.87
C LEU A 18 33.93 -22.64 29.05
N LEU A 19 33.91 -23.96 29.26
CA LEU A 19 32.96 -24.87 28.60
C LEU A 19 31.51 -24.50 28.96
N LEU A 20 31.23 -24.22 30.24
CA LEU A 20 29.92 -23.80 30.70
C LEU A 20 29.49 -22.48 30.06
N VAL A 21 30.39 -21.50 29.96
CA VAL A 21 30.13 -20.22 29.29
C VAL A 21 29.79 -20.43 27.81
N VAL A 22 30.53 -21.29 27.09
CA VAL A 22 30.25 -21.61 25.68
C VAL A 22 28.88 -22.28 25.53
N ILE A 23 28.52 -23.20 26.43
CA ILE A 23 27.20 -23.85 26.42
C ILE A 23 26.09 -22.81 26.62
N VAL A 24 26.21 -21.94 27.62
CA VAL A 24 25.22 -20.89 27.89
C VAL A 24 25.05 -19.96 26.69
N ILE A 25 26.15 -19.52 26.07
CA ILE A 25 26.12 -18.68 24.86
C ILE A 25 25.42 -19.42 23.71
N SER A 26 25.76 -20.69 23.48
CA SER A 26 25.14 -21.51 22.44
C SER A 26 23.62 -21.65 22.65
N VAL A 27 23.18 -21.96 23.87
CA VAL A 27 21.76 -22.05 24.22
C VAL A 27 21.05 -20.72 23.99
N CYS A 28 21.65 -19.59 24.39
CA CYS A 28 21.11 -18.27 24.14
C CYS A 28 20.96 -17.98 22.64
N ILE A 29 21.98 -18.29 21.82
CA ILE A 29 21.93 -18.10 20.37
C ILE A 29 20.82 -18.97 19.76
N CYS A 30 20.72 -20.25 20.13
CA CYS A 30 19.66 -21.14 19.66
C CYS A 30 18.27 -20.60 20.02
N TYR A 31 18.08 -20.11 21.25
CA TYR A 31 16.82 -19.51 21.69
C TYR A 31 16.45 -18.29 20.83
N TYR A 32 17.39 -17.37 20.60
CA TYR A 32 17.14 -16.18 19.77
C TYR A 32 16.85 -16.54 18.31
N LEU A 33 17.52 -17.55 17.76
CA LEU A 33 17.25 -18.03 16.40
C LEU A 33 15.84 -18.61 16.30
N ILE A 34 15.43 -19.47 17.24
CA ILE A 34 14.08 -20.03 17.28
C ILE A 34 13.03 -18.92 17.35
N LEU A 35 13.22 -17.96 18.26
CA LEU A 35 12.32 -16.81 18.40
C LEU A 35 12.25 -15.98 17.11
N PHE A 36 13.39 -15.71 16.48
CA PHE A 36 13.47 -14.97 15.22
C PHE A 36 12.69 -15.68 14.10
N TYR A 37 12.86 -16.99 13.91
CA TYR A 37 12.14 -17.75 12.89
C TYR A 37 10.63 -17.82 13.15
N LEU A 38 10.21 -17.94 14.43
CA LEU A 38 8.80 -17.87 14.80
C LEU A 38 8.19 -16.51 14.45
N LEU A 39 8.85 -15.41 14.84
CA LEU A 39 8.38 -14.05 14.53
C LEU A 39 8.36 -13.80 13.02
N LEU A 40 9.36 -14.27 12.28
CA LEU A 40 9.42 -14.19 10.83
C LEU A 40 8.26 -14.97 10.18
N GLY A 41 7.97 -16.19 10.66
CA GLY A 41 6.85 -17.00 10.18
C GLY A 41 5.50 -16.31 10.39
N VAL A 42 5.27 -15.75 11.58
CA VAL A 42 4.07 -14.96 11.89
C VAL A 42 3.95 -13.73 10.97
N TYR A 43 5.03 -12.98 10.81
CA TYR A 43 5.07 -11.82 9.91
C TYR A 43 4.72 -12.23 8.47
N LEU A 44 5.36 -13.28 7.95
CA LEU A 44 5.17 -13.79 6.59
C LEU A 44 3.72 -14.23 6.34
N TYR A 45 3.10 -14.91 7.31
CA TYR A 45 1.69 -15.29 7.26
C TYR A 45 0.75 -14.07 7.22
N LEU A 46 0.95 -13.10 8.12
CA LEU A 46 0.14 -11.87 8.17
C LEU A 46 0.32 -11.02 6.91
N ALA A 47 1.55 -10.91 6.39
CA ALA A 47 1.86 -10.23 5.15
C ALA A 47 1.12 -10.87 3.97
N TYR A 48 1.23 -12.20 3.82
CA TYR A 48 0.54 -12.96 2.78
C TYR A 48 -0.97 -12.76 2.85
N LYS A 49 -1.56 -12.95 4.04
CA LYS A 49 -3.00 -12.74 4.26
C LYS A 49 -3.46 -11.34 3.83
N LYS A 50 -2.67 -10.31 4.16
CA LYS A 50 -3.01 -8.93 3.82
C LYS A 50 -2.93 -8.66 2.32
N ILE A 51 -1.88 -9.15 1.65
CA ILE A 51 -1.71 -8.95 0.20
C ILE A 51 -2.82 -9.65 -0.57
N THR A 52 -3.20 -10.87 -0.16
CA THR A 52 -4.32 -11.60 -0.76
C THR A 52 -5.64 -10.84 -0.57
N GLN A 53 -5.91 -10.31 0.62
CA GLN A 53 -7.09 -9.46 0.88
C GLN A 53 -7.08 -8.17 0.05
N LEU A 54 -5.91 -7.55 -0.15
CA LEU A 54 -5.81 -6.38 -1.01
C LEU A 54 -6.13 -6.74 -2.46
N ARG A 55 -5.58 -7.84 -3.00
CA ARG A 55 -5.86 -8.29 -4.37
C ARG A 55 -7.34 -8.57 -4.60
N SER A 56 -8.04 -9.21 -3.65
CA SER A 56 -9.47 -9.49 -3.81
C SER A 56 -10.33 -8.23 -3.90
N ASN A 57 -9.85 -7.12 -3.35
CA ASN A 57 -10.58 -5.85 -3.28
C ASN A 57 -10.05 -4.79 -4.26
N TYR A 58 -8.96 -5.08 -4.96
CA TYR A 58 -8.26 -4.20 -5.89
C TYR A 58 -8.48 -4.70 -7.32
N PRO A 59 -8.57 -3.83 -8.34
CA PRO A 59 -8.87 -4.22 -9.70
C PRO A 59 -7.79 -5.18 -10.19
N SER A 60 -8.23 -6.33 -10.66
CA SER A 60 -7.36 -7.41 -11.13
C SER A 60 -7.97 -8.08 -12.34
N TRP A 61 -7.13 -8.79 -13.10
CA TRP A 61 -7.57 -9.57 -14.26
C TRP A 61 -8.64 -10.61 -13.92
N GLU A 62 -8.53 -11.25 -12.75
CA GLU A 62 -9.54 -12.19 -12.25
C GLU A 62 -10.90 -11.51 -12.07
N ILE A 63 -10.93 -10.36 -11.39
CA ILE A 63 -12.17 -9.60 -11.17
C ILE A 63 -12.76 -9.09 -12.49
N PHE A 64 -11.90 -8.63 -13.41
CA PHE A 64 -12.30 -8.16 -14.73
C PHE A 64 -12.97 -9.29 -15.54
N ASN A 65 -12.36 -10.48 -15.59
CA ASN A 65 -12.90 -11.61 -16.36
C ASN A 65 -14.13 -12.25 -15.70
N GLN A 66 -14.21 -12.25 -14.37
CA GLN A 66 -15.38 -12.76 -13.65
C GLN A 66 -16.57 -11.80 -13.77
N ASN A 67 -16.32 -10.50 -13.98
CA ASN A 67 -17.34 -9.47 -14.10
C ASN A 67 -17.32 -8.83 -15.50
N LEU A 68 -17.55 -9.63 -16.55
CA LEU A 68 -17.78 -9.11 -17.91
C LEU A 68 -18.97 -8.13 -17.98
N LYS A 69 -19.88 -8.19 -16.99
CA LYS A 69 -20.90 -7.19 -16.76
C LYS A 69 -20.32 -6.04 -15.92
N ARG A 70 -20.46 -4.81 -16.43
CA ARG A 70 -20.12 -3.56 -15.73
C ARG A 70 -20.96 -3.43 -14.46
N ASN A 71 -20.46 -3.91 -13.33
CA ASN A 71 -21.28 -4.12 -12.13
C ASN A 71 -21.13 -3.01 -11.08
N TYR A 72 -20.08 -2.21 -11.14
CA TYR A 72 -19.75 -1.24 -10.09
C TYR A 72 -20.22 0.17 -10.44
N ASP A 73 -20.81 0.85 -9.45
CA ASP A 73 -21.36 2.20 -9.61
C ASP A 73 -20.25 3.25 -9.62
N PHE A 74 -19.20 3.03 -8.82
CA PHE A 74 -18.05 3.92 -8.75
C PHE A 74 -16.76 3.22 -8.31
N ALA A 75 -15.64 3.85 -8.62
CA ALA A 75 -14.33 3.52 -8.08
C ALA A 75 -13.79 4.66 -7.22
N ILE A 76 -12.98 4.31 -6.22
CA ILE A 76 -12.23 5.27 -5.42
C ILE A 76 -10.74 5.09 -5.70
N ILE A 77 -10.07 6.14 -6.16
CA ILE A 77 -8.63 6.17 -6.39
C ILE A 77 -7.95 7.16 -5.45
N GLY A 78 -6.68 6.93 -5.17
CA GLY A 78 -5.85 7.83 -4.39
C GLY A 78 -4.76 7.10 -3.62
N GLY A 79 -3.90 7.89 -2.98
CA GLY A 79 -2.74 7.40 -2.24
C GLY A 79 -3.05 6.94 -0.82
N SER A 80 -2.07 7.15 0.06
CA SER A 80 -2.14 6.75 1.47
C SER A 80 -3.31 7.38 2.23
N SER A 81 -3.63 8.63 1.94
CA SER A 81 -4.69 9.37 2.63
C SER A 81 -6.08 8.86 2.23
N ALA A 82 -6.27 8.57 0.95
CA ALA A 82 -7.46 7.92 0.41
C ALA A 82 -7.63 6.52 1.00
N TYR A 83 -6.56 5.72 1.00
CA TYR A 83 -6.56 4.38 1.58
C TYR A 83 -7.01 4.37 3.05
N MET A 84 -6.46 5.29 3.85
CA MET A 84 -6.86 5.42 5.25
C MET A 84 -8.29 5.92 5.43
N THR A 85 -8.78 6.76 4.51
CA THR A 85 -10.16 7.27 4.55
C THR A 85 -11.15 6.17 4.24
N VAL A 86 -10.94 5.42 3.16
CA VAL A 86 -11.80 4.29 2.76
C VAL A 86 -11.79 3.20 3.83
N ARG A 87 -10.63 2.91 4.44
CA ARG A 87 -10.56 1.90 5.51
C ARG A 87 -11.34 2.28 6.78
N LYS A 88 -11.46 3.57 7.08
CA LYS A 88 -12.15 4.06 8.28
C LYS A 88 -13.67 4.11 8.15
N HIS A 89 -14.19 4.11 6.92
CA HIS A 89 -15.61 4.30 6.67
C HIS A 89 -16.20 3.07 5.98
N SER A 90 -17.35 2.61 6.47
CA SER A 90 -18.07 1.50 5.87
C SER A 90 -18.91 2.04 4.71
N ILE A 91 -18.46 1.82 3.48
CA ILE A 91 -19.18 2.28 2.28
C ILE A 91 -20.22 1.22 1.90
N ASN A 92 -21.50 1.58 2.02
CA ASN A 92 -22.65 0.70 1.81
C ASN A 92 -23.17 0.74 0.35
N LYS A 93 -22.24 0.73 -0.63
CA LYS A 93 -22.57 0.75 -2.06
C LYS A 93 -21.70 -0.23 -2.84
N ASN A 94 -22.13 -0.59 -4.06
CA ASN A 94 -21.32 -1.45 -4.91
C ASN A 94 -20.18 -0.65 -5.56
N PHE A 95 -19.05 -0.59 -4.86
CA PHE A 95 -17.89 0.21 -5.26
C PHE A 95 -16.64 -0.64 -5.37
N MET A 96 -15.66 -0.08 -6.09
CA MET A 96 -14.34 -0.67 -6.20
C MET A 96 -13.29 0.21 -5.51
N ASN A 97 -12.51 -0.40 -4.62
CA ASN A 97 -11.46 0.30 -3.88
C ASN A 97 -10.12 0.20 -4.62
N TRP A 98 -9.74 1.25 -5.34
CA TRP A 98 -8.49 1.33 -6.10
C TRP A 98 -7.44 2.14 -5.34
N THR A 99 -7.56 2.23 -4.02
CA THR A 99 -6.60 2.94 -3.16
C THR A 99 -5.58 1.99 -2.56
N LEU A 100 -4.33 2.41 -2.51
CA LEU A 100 -3.22 1.72 -1.84
C LEU A 100 -2.31 2.72 -1.13
N PRO A 101 -1.61 2.31 -0.06
CA PRO A 101 -0.55 3.11 0.52
C PRO A 101 0.54 3.43 -0.51
N GLU A 102 1.04 4.66 -0.47
CA GLU A 102 2.06 5.18 -1.40
C GLU A 102 1.71 5.10 -2.88
N GLN A 103 0.42 4.99 -3.23
CA GLN A 103 0.03 4.95 -4.64
C GLN A 103 0.16 6.32 -5.31
N HIS A 104 0.75 6.30 -6.51
CA HIS A 104 0.99 7.47 -7.34
C HIS A 104 -0.13 7.67 -8.37
N PHE A 105 -0.41 8.92 -8.76
CA PHE A 105 -1.47 9.22 -9.74
C PHE A 105 -1.23 8.57 -11.10
N LEU A 106 0.03 8.45 -11.53
CA LEU A 106 0.38 7.74 -12.75
C LEU A 106 -0.05 6.26 -12.70
N MET A 107 0.16 5.60 -11.56
CA MET A 107 -0.28 4.21 -11.35
C MET A 107 -1.80 4.12 -11.31
N CYS A 108 -2.48 5.06 -10.65
CA CYS A 108 -3.93 5.16 -10.70
C CYS A 108 -4.43 5.26 -12.15
N PHE A 109 -3.80 6.09 -12.98
CA PHE A 109 -4.17 6.25 -14.37
C PHE A 109 -3.96 4.96 -15.17
N GLN A 110 -2.85 4.26 -14.97
CA GLN A 110 -2.61 2.96 -15.60
C GLN A 110 -3.66 1.92 -15.19
N CYS A 111 -4.04 1.86 -13.91
CA CYS A 111 -5.12 0.99 -13.44
C CYS A 111 -6.46 1.35 -14.10
N ILE A 112 -6.80 2.65 -14.20
CA ILE A 112 -8.00 3.12 -14.89
C ILE A 112 -8.00 2.65 -16.36
N LYS A 113 -6.89 2.82 -17.08
CA LYS A 113 -6.78 2.41 -18.49
C LYS A 113 -7.07 0.92 -18.70
N HIS A 114 -6.63 0.07 -17.78
CA HIS A 114 -6.82 -1.38 -17.87
C HIS A 114 -8.20 -1.84 -17.40
N TYR A 115 -8.78 -1.19 -16.40
CA TYR A 115 -9.93 -1.73 -15.67
C TYR A 115 -11.17 -0.82 -15.64
N PHE A 116 -11.21 0.27 -16.41
CA PHE A 116 -12.40 1.13 -16.50
C PHE A 116 -13.66 0.35 -16.92
N GLY A 117 -13.50 -0.72 -17.71
CA GLY A 117 -14.59 -1.58 -18.16
C GLY A 117 -15.32 -2.34 -17.06
N ILE A 118 -14.86 -2.27 -15.81
CA ILE A 118 -15.55 -2.81 -14.63
C ILE A 118 -16.67 -1.87 -14.15
N LEU A 119 -16.59 -0.57 -14.47
CA LEU A 119 -17.55 0.45 -14.07
C LEU A 119 -18.74 0.52 -15.03
N LYS A 120 -19.94 0.77 -14.49
CA LYS A 120 -21.16 1.04 -15.26
C LYS A 120 -20.97 2.24 -16.20
N LYS A 121 -21.76 2.29 -17.29
CA LYS A 121 -21.90 3.53 -18.07
C LYS A 121 -22.38 4.65 -17.14
N HIS A 122 -21.83 5.84 -17.26
CA HIS A 122 -22.04 6.97 -16.35
C HIS A 122 -21.64 6.68 -14.90
N GLY A 123 -20.79 5.67 -14.69
CA GLY A 123 -20.14 5.39 -13.42
C GLY A 123 -19.17 6.51 -13.04
N LYS A 124 -18.86 6.60 -11.75
CA LYS A 124 -18.05 7.68 -11.19
C LYS A 124 -16.68 7.18 -10.76
N VAL A 125 -15.65 8.00 -10.96
CA VAL A 125 -14.34 7.81 -10.36
C VAL A 125 -14.12 8.94 -9.37
N TYR A 126 -13.96 8.59 -8.10
CA TYR A 126 -13.67 9.53 -7.03
C TYR A 126 -12.17 9.54 -6.77
N ILE A 127 -11.52 10.70 -6.93
CA ILE A 127 -10.15 10.90 -6.48
C ILE A 127 -10.18 11.51 -5.09
N LEU A 128 -9.79 10.74 -4.08
CA LEU A 128 -9.55 11.29 -2.75
C LEU A 128 -8.11 11.76 -2.67
N ILE A 129 -7.91 13.05 -2.40
CA ILE A 129 -6.59 13.67 -2.44
C ILE A 129 -6.34 14.55 -1.23
N SER A 130 -5.13 14.43 -0.68
CA SER A 130 -4.56 15.40 0.25
C SER A 130 -3.53 16.29 -0.44
N GLU A 131 -3.37 17.53 0.02
CA GLU A 131 -2.35 18.46 -0.49
C GLU A 131 -0.93 17.86 -0.41
N LYS A 132 -0.67 17.05 0.62
CA LYS A 132 0.60 16.33 0.74
C LYS A 132 0.85 15.40 -0.44
N GLU A 133 -0.15 14.63 -0.87
CA GLU A 133 0.00 13.70 -2.00
C GLU A 133 0.14 14.41 -3.33
N LEU A 134 -0.52 15.56 -3.48
CA LEU A 134 -0.32 16.40 -4.64
C LEU A 134 1.13 16.86 -4.79
N LEU A 135 1.78 17.16 -3.66
CA LEU A 135 3.18 17.63 -3.62
C LEU A 135 4.21 16.49 -3.69
N LEU A 136 3.80 15.23 -3.50
CA LEU A 136 4.73 14.09 -3.53
C LEU A 136 5.27 13.87 -4.94
N GLN A 137 6.60 13.76 -5.05
CA GLN A 137 7.30 13.43 -6.28
C GLN A 137 7.30 11.90 -6.50
N ASP A 138 7.10 11.48 -7.75
CA ASP A 138 7.14 10.07 -8.18
C ASP A 138 8.56 9.49 -8.08
N LYS A 139 8.94 8.99 -6.90
CA LYS A 139 10.23 8.29 -6.73
C LYS A 139 10.16 6.79 -6.98
N ARG A 140 8.97 6.19 -7.01
CA ARG A 140 8.79 4.74 -7.21
C ARG A 140 7.89 4.49 -8.41
N ILE A 141 8.52 4.19 -9.54
CA ILE A 141 7.87 4.01 -10.85
C ILE A 141 6.82 2.89 -10.83
N CYS A 142 6.89 1.92 -9.93
CA CYS A 142 5.85 0.90 -9.77
C CYS A 142 6.04 0.15 -8.44
N LEU A 143 5.03 0.06 -7.58
CA LEU A 143 5.10 -0.87 -6.45
C LEU A 143 5.12 -2.30 -7.01
N PRO A 144 5.88 -3.25 -6.42
CA PRO A 144 5.84 -4.66 -6.81
C PRO A 144 4.42 -5.24 -6.91
N PHE A 145 3.50 -4.76 -6.06
CA PHE A 145 2.08 -5.09 -6.13
C PHE A 145 1.42 -4.67 -7.46
N HIS A 146 1.68 -3.46 -7.97
CA HIS A 146 1.11 -3.03 -9.25
C HIS A 146 1.58 -3.89 -10.42
N ARG A 147 2.84 -4.39 -10.38
CA ARG A 147 3.32 -5.32 -11.41
C ARG A 147 2.53 -6.62 -11.45
N THR A 148 2.09 -7.15 -10.29
CA THR A 148 1.27 -8.37 -10.25
C THR A 148 -0.17 -8.13 -10.70
N ILE A 149 -0.61 -6.86 -10.72
CA ILE A 149 -1.91 -6.46 -11.28
C ILE A 149 -1.83 -6.35 -12.81
N PHE A 150 -0.85 -5.60 -13.33
CA PHE A 150 -0.72 -5.36 -14.78
C PHE A 150 -0.23 -6.57 -15.57
N HIS A 151 0.50 -7.48 -14.92
CA HIS A 151 1.01 -8.70 -15.54
C HIS A 151 0.53 -9.92 -14.74
N PRO A 152 -0.69 -10.42 -15.02
CA PRO A 152 -1.28 -11.51 -14.24
C PRO A 152 -0.45 -12.79 -14.27
N TRP A 153 0.31 -13.03 -15.34
CA TRP A 153 1.23 -14.18 -15.44
C TRP A 153 2.44 -14.06 -14.50
N LEU A 154 2.80 -12.86 -14.05
CA LEU A 154 3.80 -12.66 -13.00
C LEU A 154 3.25 -12.95 -11.60
N TYR A 155 1.95 -13.25 -11.47
CA TYR A 155 1.34 -13.67 -10.22
C TYR A 155 1.57 -15.15 -9.92
N GLU A 156 2.82 -15.58 -9.95
CA GLU A 156 3.20 -16.85 -9.34
C GLU A 156 3.30 -16.67 -7.82
N ARG A 157 3.08 -17.76 -7.04
CA ARG A 157 3.25 -17.74 -5.57
C ARG A 157 4.59 -17.10 -5.15
N ILE A 158 5.62 -17.23 -5.98
CA ILE A 158 6.96 -16.65 -5.79
C ILE A 158 6.93 -15.11 -5.77
N ALA A 159 6.09 -14.47 -6.59
CA ALA A 159 5.99 -13.01 -6.64
C ALA A 159 5.33 -12.42 -5.37
N LEU A 160 4.35 -13.12 -4.78
CA LEU A 160 3.74 -12.72 -3.51
C LEU A 160 4.75 -12.73 -2.36
N TRP A 161 5.53 -13.82 -2.25
CA TRP A 161 6.59 -13.93 -1.25
C TRP A 161 7.65 -12.85 -1.41
N ARG A 162 7.98 -12.48 -2.65
CA ARG A 162 8.87 -11.34 -2.93
C ARG A 162 8.32 -10.03 -2.37
N ILE A 163 7.01 -9.77 -2.48
CA ILE A 163 6.42 -8.57 -1.86
C ILE A 163 6.53 -8.65 -0.33
N CYS A 164 6.22 -9.80 0.26
CA CYS A 164 6.34 -10.04 1.71
C CYS A 164 7.76 -9.75 2.24
N ILE A 165 8.78 -10.18 1.51
CA ILE A 165 10.18 -10.10 1.93
C ILE A 165 10.80 -8.73 1.58
N PHE A 166 10.58 -8.23 0.37
CA PHE A 166 11.25 -7.02 -0.14
C PHE A 166 10.49 -5.72 0.12
N SER A 167 9.26 -5.76 0.63
CA SER A 167 8.46 -4.55 0.90
C SER A 167 7.77 -4.54 2.28
N PRO A 168 8.50 -4.82 3.38
CA PRO A 168 7.90 -4.93 4.71
C PRO A 168 7.26 -3.63 5.21
N LEU A 169 7.89 -2.49 4.95
CA LEU A 169 7.35 -1.18 5.35
C LEU A 169 6.02 -0.88 4.64
N TRP A 170 5.89 -1.26 3.36
CA TRP A 170 4.65 -1.06 2.61
C TRP A 170 3.52 -1.94 3.16
N ILE A 171 3.83 -3.17 3.54
CA ILE A 171 2.87 -4.09 4.19
C ILE A 171 2.40 -3.52 5.53
N LEU A 172 3.31 -3.00 6.35
CA LEU A 172 2.96 -2.31 7.59
C LEU A 172 2.02 -1.11 7.34
N LYS A 173 2.26 -0.33 6.27
CA LYS A 173 1.35 0.74 5.86
C LYS A 173 -0.03 0.23 5.44
N CYS A 174 -0.12 -0.94 4.81
CA CYS A 174 -1.41 -1.59 4.52
C CYS A 174 -2.16 -1.97 5.80
N TYR A 175 -1.43 -2.27 6.88
CA TYR A 175 -2.01 -2.42 8.22
C TYR A 175 -2.30 -1.09 8.93
N GLY A 176 -2.02 0.05 8.30
CA GLY A 176 -2.28 1.39 8.84
C GLY A 176 -1.24 1.84 9.87
N VAL A 177 -0.13 1.10 9.98
CA VAL A 177 0.99 1.47 10.83
C VAL A 177 1.66 2.69 10.21
N ARG A 178 1.77 3.77 10.98
CA ARG A 178 2.52 4.95 10.59
C ARG A 178 4.00 4.61 10.68
N THR A 179 4.61 4.24 9.55
CA THR A 179 6.06 4.20 9.46
C THR A 179 6.56 5.64 9.31
N PHE A 180 7.61 6.02 10.04
CA PHE A 180 8.32 7.27 9.80
C PHE A 180 8.91 7.25 8.39
N SER A 181 8.17 7.73 7.39
CA SER A 181 8.81 8.11 6.14
C SER A 181 9.51 9.43 6.41
N MET A 182 10.84 9.42 6.34
CA MET A 182 11.58 10.66 6.16
C MET A 182 11.07 11.30 4.87
N TYR A 183 10.12 12.23 5.02
CA TYR A 183 9.68 13.09 3.94
C TYR A 183 10.82 14.07 3.69
N VAL A 184 11.76 13.67 2.85
CA VAL A 184 12.76 14.60 2.34
C VAL A 184 11.97 15.66 1.54
N LYS A 185 12.07 16.93 1.96
CA LYS A 185 11.47 18.07 1.27
C LYS A 185 12.01 18.09 -0.16
N HIS A 186 11.19 17.69 -1.11
CA HIS A 186 11.52 17.74 -2.53
C HIS A 186 10.67 18.79 -3.25
N LYS A 187 11.19 19.25 -4.39
CA LYS A 187 10.56 20.26 -5.24
C LYS A 187 9.11 19.88 -5.54
N CYS A 188 8.23 20.87 -5.52
CA CYS A 188 6.79 20.75 -5.78
C CYS A 188 6.55 20.03 -7.12
N ASN A 189 5.90 18.86 -7.09
CA ASN A 189 5.47 18.12 -8.29
C ASN A 189 3.98 18.34 -8.61
N ALA A 190 3.35 19.36 -8.00
CA ALA A 190 1.92 19.59 -8.11
C ALA A 190 1.49 19.71 -9.57
N ASP A 191 2.21 20.48 -10.39
CA ASP A 191 1.86 20.70 -11.80
C ASP A 191 1.81 19.41 -12.62
N ASN A 192 2.73 18.47 -12.37
CA ASN A 192 2.73 17.18 -13.07
C ASN A 192 1.59 16.27 -12.59
N ASN A 193 1.39 16.17 -11.28
CA ASN A 193 0.28 15.39 -10.73
C ASN A 193 -1.07 15.96 -11.18
N MET A 194 -1.17 17.28 -11.30
CA MET A 194 -2.33 17.97 -11.86
C MET A 194 -2.56 17.65 -13.33
N LYS A 195 -1.52 17.66 -14.17
CA LYS A 195 -1.62 17.21 -15.57
C LYS A 195 -2.11 15.76 -15.68
N ILE A 196 -1.62 14.86 -14.83
CA ILE A 196 -2.08 13.47 -14.81
C ILE A 196 -3.56 13.39 -14.43
N ILE A 197 -4.03 14.18 -13.46
CA ILE A 197 -5.44 14.24 -13.08
C ILE A 197 -6.31 14.76 -14.24
N GLU A 198 -5.81 15.74 -14.99
CA GLU A 198 -6.45 16.23 -16.21
C GLU A 198 -6.55 15.14 -17.29
N ASP A 199 -5.46 14.41 -17.54
CA ASP A 199 -5.45 13.29 -18.48
C ASP A 199 -6.43 12.18 -18.08
N ILE A 200 -6.55 11.92 -16.77
CA ILE A 200 -7.56 10.99 -16.23
C ILE A 200 -8.97 11.49 -16.55
N ALA A 201 -9.25 12.78 -16.31
CA ALA A 201 -10.56 13.37 -16.58
C ALA A 201 -10.94 13.26 -18.06
N LEU A 202 -10.01 13.58 -18.97
CA LEU A 202 -10.20 13.47 -20.41
C LEU A 202 -10.49 12.01 -20.82
N PHE A 203 -9.66 11.08 -20.37
CA PHE A 203 -9.81 9.66 -20.68
C PHE A 203 -11.16 9.08 -20.23
N LEU A 204 -11.63 9.49 -19.05
CA LEU A 204 -12.92 9.04 -18.50
C LEU A 204 -14.10 9.65 -19.24
N LYS A 205 -14.02 10.94 -19.59
CA LYS A 205 -15.06 11.64 -20.34
C LYS A 205 -15.32 11.01 -21.71
N GLU A 206 -14.25 10.61 -22.41
CA GLU A 206 -14.34 9.86 -23.69
C GLU A 206 -15.06 8.50 -23.56
N ARG A 207 -15.24 7.99 -22.34
CA ARG A 207 -15.79 6.65 -22.06
C ARG A 207 -17.09 6.71 -21.28
N ASP A 208 -17.77 7.86 -21.29
CA ASP A 208 -19.00 8.12 -20.55
C ASP A 208 -18.85 7.88 -19.04
N LEU A 209 -17.70 8.25 -18.45
CA LEU A 209 -17.44 8.16 -17.02
C LEU A 209 -17.15 9.56 -16.44
N ASP A 210 -17.60 9.79 -15.21
CA ASP A 210 -17.43 11.07 -14.52
C ASP A 210 -16.25 11.02 -13.56
N LEU A 211 -15.40 12.07 -13.58
CA LEU A 211 -14.38 12.28 -12.55
C LEU A 211 -14.87 13.27 -11.48
N ILE A 212 -14.76 12.86 -10.22
CA ILE A 212 -15.07 13.70 -9.07
C ILE A 212 -13.84 13.80 -8.17
N LEU A 213 -13.34 15.02 -7.96
CA LEU A 213 -12.28 15.32 -7.02
C LEU A 213 -12.87 15.52 -5.62
N VAL A 214 -12.31 14.82 -4.63
CA VAL A 214 -12.72 14.91 -3.22
C VAL A 214 -11.51 15.29 -2.37
N PRO A 215 -11.29 16.59 -2.11
CA PRO A 215 -10.22 17.03 -1.20
C PRO A 215 -10.52 16.58 0.24
N LEU A 216 -9.55 15.91 0.87
CA LEU A 216 -9.71 15.41 2.26
C LEU A 216 -9.64 16.52 3.31
N LYS A 217 -9.06 17.66 2.96
CA LYS A 217 -9.10 18.90 3.73
C LYS A 217 -9.43 20.03 2.78
N THR A 218 -10.23 20.99 3.23
CA THR A 218 -10.44 22.25 2.50
C THR A 218 -9.09 22.92 2.28
N SER A 219 -8.59 22.84 1.05
CA SER A 219 -7.42 23.58 0.62
C SER A 219 -7.85 24.47 -0.53
N GLU A 220 -7.57 25.76 -0.38
CA GLU A 220 -7.89 26.76 -1.39
C GLU A 220 -7.14 26.46 -2.71
N SER A 221 -5.94 25.88 -2.61
CA SER A 221 -5.13 25.40 -3.74
C SER A 221 -5.85 24.32 -4.58
N LEU A 222 -6.47 23.32 -3.95
CA LEU A 222 -7.22 22.26 -4.64
C LEU A 222 -8.54 22.77 -5.22
N MET A 223 -9.22 23.66 -4.50
CA MET A 223 -10.46 24.28 -4.97
C MET A 223 -10.21 25.20 -6.18
N ASN A 224 -9.15 26.00 -6.14
CA ASN A 224 -8.75 26.87 -7.26
C ASN A 224 -8.28 26.07 -8.47
N PHE A 225 -7.58 24.95 -8.25
CA PHE A 225 -7.25 24.02 -9.32
C PHE A 225 -8.51 23.50 -10.01
N ALA A 226 -9.46 22.96 -9.26
CA ALA A 226 -10.64 22.39 -9.89
C ALA A 226 -11.51 23.45 -10.59
N LYS A 227 -11.54 24.69 -10.09
CA LYS A 227 -12.15 25.82 -10.80
C LYS A 227 -11.48 26.12 -12.16
N LYS A 228 -10.16 25.94 -12.26
CA LYS A 228 -9.41 26.11 -13.51
C LYS A 228 -9.82 25.06 -14.56
N TYR A 229 -10.19 23.86 -14.14
CA TYR A 229 -10.55 22.74 -15.00
C TYR A 229 -12.06 22.49 -14.99
N LYS A 230 -12.78 23.18 -15.88
CA LYS A 230 -14.26 23.12 -16.01
C LYS A 230 -14.85 21.71 -16.18
N ASN A 231 -14.04 20.72 -16.53
CA ASN A 231 -14.46 19.33 -16.72
C ASN A 231 -14.37 18.46 -15.44
N ILE A 232 -13.86 18.99 -14.32
CA ILE A 232 -13.68 18.23 -13.08
C ILE A 232 -14.70 18.71 -12.04
N GLN A 233 -15.57 17.80 -11.59
CA GLN A 233 -16.48 18.10 -10.49
C GLN A 233 -15.73 18.02 -9.16
N VAL A 234 -16.03 18.92 -8.23
CA VAL A 234 -15.50 18.86 -6.85
C VAL A 234 -16.63 18.60 -5.88
N LYS A 235 -16.39 17.71 -4.92
CA LYS A 235 -17.29 17.51 -3.78
C LYS A 235 -16.49 17.55 -2.49
N CYS A 236 -17.08 18.11 -1.44
CA CYS A 236 -16.46 18.01 -0.13
C CYS A 236 -16.53 16.56 0.38
N LEU A 237 -15.62 16.21 1.30
CA LEU A 237 -15.54 14.87 1.86
C LEU A 237 -16.86 14.44 2.53
N ASN A 238 -17.54 15.35 3.23
CA ASN A 238 -18.80 15.03 3.92
C ASN A 238 -19.92 14.68 2.93
N ASP A 239 -20.01 15.39 1.80
CA ASP A 239 -21.00 15.09 0.76
C ASP A 239 -20.70 13.75 0.08
N PHE A 240 -19.41 13.46 -0.13
CA PHE A 240 -18.96 12.17 -0.63
C PHE A 240 -19.36 11.03 0.32
N LEU A 241 -19.08 11.16 1.62
CA LEU A 241 -19.41 10.15 2.62
C LEU A 241 -20.92 9.91 2.72
N LYS A 242 -21.72 10.98 2.75
CA LYS A 242 -23.19 10.88 2.69
C LYS A 242 -23.66 10.15 1.44
N GLN A 243 -23.11 10.49 0.27
CA GLN A 243 -23.43 9.82 -0.99
C GLN A 243 -22.99 8.36 -1.00
N CYS A 244 -22.00 7.97 -0.21
CA CYS A 244 -21.54 6.59 -0.09
C CYS A 244 -22.32 5.76 0.95
N GLY A 245 -23.26 6.38 1.67
CA GLY A 245 -24.02 5.72 2.72
C GLY A 245 -23.20 5.42 3.98
N CYS A 246 -22.16 6.24 4.22
CA CYS A 246 -21.35 6.21 5.44
C CYS A 246 -21.98 7.03 6.57
#